data_AF-A0A6N6JTK4-F1
#
_entry.id   AF-A0A6N6JTK4-F1
#
_cell.length_a   1.000
_cell.length_b   1.000
_cell.length_c   1.000
_cell.angle_alpha   90.00
_cell.angle_beta   90.00
_cell.angle_gamma   90.00
#
_symmetry.space_group_name_H-M   'P 1'
#
loop_
_entity.id
_entity.type
_entity.pdbx_description
1 polymer ?
#
loop_
_entity_poly.entity_id
_entity_poly.type
_entity_poly.pdbx_seq_one_letter_code
_entity_poly.pdbx_strand_id
1 'polypeptide(L)'
;MSLPKILLAGALATLLGLALTWALNVNITKWVGLWLAPDDAQSAGLSFMSFLGLFGAYVYAASLGTKFGGPKAVRGLIYGVILAVMMVWIVPLTVTALGVATGDARTVYQGPGESSGYAVTQGQVKTRDHSVGDAPPLGDVRPPLAELTAGQKWTAASDWQGRILPFFAGFLLYGLVLGLILSEDPHK
;
A
#
# COMPACT_ATOMS: atom_id res chain seq x y z
N MET A 1 9.09 24.34 -9.01
CA MET A 1 7.77 23.68 -9.25
C MET A 1 6.71 24.21 -8.29
N SER A 2 5.45 24.39 -8.72
CA SER A 2 4.36 24.97 -7.91
C SER A 2 3.58 23.91 -7.11
N LEU A 3 3.08 24.29 -5.92
CA LEU A 3 2.31 23.41 -5.03
C LEU A 3 1.05 22.80 -5.70
N PRO A 4 0.22 23.55 -6.46
CA PRO A 4 -0.96 22.98 -7.12
C PRO A 4 -0.61 21.85 -8.10
N LYS A 5 0.51 21.97 -8.82
CA LYS A 5 0.99 20.94 -9.75
C LYS A 5 1.39 19.66 -9.02
N ILE A 6 2.05 19.79 -7.86
CA ILE A 6 2.47 18.65 -7.02
C ILE A 6 1.23 17.92 -6.49
N LEU A 7 0.25 18.65 -5.96
CA LEU A 7 -0.98 18.06 -5.43
C LEU A 7 -1.78 17.35 -6.52
N LEU A 8 -1.92 17.96 -7.71
CA LEU A 8 -2.60 17.34 -8.85
C LEU A 8 -1.89 16.06 -9.30
N ALA A 9 -0.56 16.07 -9.40
CA ALA A 9 0.22 14.89 -9.76
C ALA A 9 0.06 13.77 -8.73
N GLY A 10 0.11 14.09 -7.43
CA GLY A 10 -0.13 13.14 -6.35
C GLY A 10 -1.53 12.53 -6.41
N ALA A 11 -2.56 13.35 -6.59
CA ALA A 11 -3.94 12.88 -6.73
C ALA A 11 -4.10 11.94 -7.94
N LEU A 12 -3.60 12.32 -9.12
CA LEU A 12 -3.65 11.50 -10.32
C LEU A 12 -2.90 10.17 -10.15
N ALA A 13 -1.67 10.22 -9.63
CA ALA A 13 -0.85 9.04 -9.41
C ALA A 13 -1.52 8.07 -8.43
N THR A 14 -2.15 8.59 -7.37
CA THR A 14 -2.86 7.79 -6.36
C THR A 14 -4.09 7.13 -6.97
N LEU A 15 -4.91 7.89 -7.70
CA LEU A 15 -6.10 7.36 -8.37
C LEU A 15 -5.73 6.26 -9.36
N LEU A 16 -4.67 6.44 -10.14
CA LEU A 16 -4.20 5.43 -11.10
C LEU A 16 -3.64 4.18 -10.41
N GLY A 17 -2.87 4.33 -9.32
CA GLY A 17 -2.38 3.20 -8.53
C GLY A 17 -3.51 2.42 -7.86
N LEU A 18 -4.51 3.11 -7.32
CA LEU A 18 -5.72 2.49 -6.76
C LEU A 18 -6.56 1.81 -7.83
N ALA A 19 -6.72 2.42 -9.01
CA ALA A 19 -7.44 1.83 -10.12
C ALA A 19 -6.74 0.57 -10.64
N LEU A 20 -5.41 0.56 -10.73
CA LEU A 20 -4.65 -0.62 -11.14
C LEU A 20 -4.80 -1.76 -10.12
N THR A 21 -4.61 -1.48 -8.84
CA THR A 21 -4.75 -2.49 -7.79
C THR A 21 -6.19 -3.02 -7.70
N TRP A 22 -7.18 -2.14 -7.84
CA TRP A 22 -8.58 -2.53 -8.01
C TRP A 22 -8.76 -3.43 -9.23
N ALA A 23 -8.18 -3.10 -10.38
CA ALA A 23 -8.34 -3.88 -11.60
C ALA A 23 -7.73 -5.30 -11.47
N LEU A 24 -6.66 -5.42 -10.68
CA LEU A 24 -6.02 -6.67 -10.27
C LEU A 24 -6.78 -7.43 -9.16
N ASN A 25 -7.99 -6.97 -8.79
CA ASN A 25 -8.81 -7.48 -7.69
C ASN A 25 -8.08 -7.50 -6.32
N VAL A 26 -7.28 -6.46 -6.07
CA VAL A 26 -6.56 -6.28 -4.81
C VAL A 26 -7.12 -5.09 -4.04
N ASN A 27 -7.69 -5.36 -2.87
CA ASN A 27 -8.16 -4.32 -1.96
C ASN A 27 -7.00 -3.75 -1.12
N ILE A 28 -6.13 -2.96 -1.76
CA ILE A 28 -4.97 -2.35 -1.11
C ILE A 28 -5.35 -1.45 0.06
N THR A 29 -6.48 -0.75 -0.03
CA THR A 29 -6.95 0.14 1.03
C THR A 29 -7.31 -0.66 2.27
N LYS A 30 -8.19 -1.67 2.17
CA LYS A 30 -8.48 -2.55 3.31
C LYS A 30 -7.24 -3.24 3.85
N TRP A 31 -6.32 -3.68 2.99
CA TRP A 31 -5.06 -4.27 3.44
C TRP A 31 -4.25 -3.32 4.31
N VAL A 32 -3.99 -2.09 3.85
CA VAL A 32 -3.26 -1.09 4.65
C VAL A 32 -4.02 -0.76 5.93
N GLY A 33 -5.33 -0.52 5.83
CA GLY A 33 -6.09 -0.09 6.99
C GLY A 33 -6.31 -1.18 8.03
N LEU A 34 -6.17 -2.47 7.70
CA LEU A 34 -6.15 -3.53 8.71
C LEU A 34 -4.96 -3.38 9.68
N TRP A 35 -3.84 -2.83 9.21
CA TRP A 35 -2.69 -2.54 10.07
C TRP A 35 -2.91 -1.31 10.94
N LEU A 36 -3.77 -0.38 10.54
CA LEU A 36 -3.95 0.91 11.21
C LEU A 36 -5.16 0.92 12.15
N ALA A 37 -6.30 0.42 11.67
CA ALA A 37 -7.57 0.38 12.39
C ALA A 37 -8.41 -0.81 11.87
N PRO A 38 -8.26 -2.02 12.45
CA PRO A 38 -8.92 -3.24 11.95
C PRO A 38 -10.45 -3.15 11.88
N ASP A 39 -11.07 -2.41 12.81
CA ASP A 39 -12.52 -2.23 12.88
C ASP A 39 -13.06 -1.24 11.81
N ASP A 40 -12.20 -0.39 11.24
CA ASP A 40 -12.56 0.58 10.19
C ASP A 40 -11.51 0.60 9.06
N ALA A 41 -11.06 -0.60 8.68
CA ALA A 41 -9.90 -0.79 7.80
C ALA A 41 -10.06 -0.15 6.41
N GLN A 42 -11.28 -0.11 5.88
CA GLN A 42 -11.51 0.49 4.57
C GLN A 42 -11.26 2.01 4.60
N SER A 43 -11.81 2.70 5.60
CA SER A 43 -11.72 4.16 5.74
C SER A 43 -10.32 4.60 6.15
N ALA A 44 -9.71 3.89 7.11
CA ALA A 44 -8.34 4.13 7.55
C ALA A 44 -7.34 3.93 6.41
N GLY A 45 -7.50 2.86 5.63
CA GLY A 45 -6.69 2.57 4.47
C GLY A 45 -6.80 3.60 3.37
N LEU A 46 -8.02 4.03 3.03
CA LEU A 46 -8.24 5.08 2.02
C LEU A 46 -7.63 6.41 2.45
N SER A 47 -7.79 6.78 3.72
CA SER A 47 -7.21 8.00 4.29
C SER A 47 -5.69 7.97 4.24
N PHE A 48 -5.08 6.84 4.63
CA PHE A 48 -3.64 6.66 4.57
C PHE A 48 -3.12 6.71 3.14
N MET A 49 -3.75 6.02 2.18
CA MET A 49 -3.34 6.05 0.77
C MET A 49 -3.46 7.45 0.18
N SER A 50 -4.48 8.21 0.55
CA SER A 50 -4.65 9.61 0.12
C SER A 50 -3.55 10.51 0.69
N PHE A 51 -3.25 10.37 1.99
CA PHE A 51 -2.14 11.08 2.62
C PHE A 51 -0.80 10.71 1.98
N LEU A 52 -0.52 9.42 1.83
CA LEU A 52 0.71 8.90 1.23
C LEU A 52 0.88 9.40 -0.21
N GLY A 53 -0.20 9.48 -0.98
CA GLY A 53 -0.20 9.97 -2.34
C GLY A 53 0.16 11.45 -2.48
N LEU A 54 -0.37 12.30 -1.60
CA LEU A 54 -0.08 13.73 -1.63
C LEU A 54 1.31 14.02 -1.01
N PHE A 55 1.59 13.40 0.14
CA PHE A 55 2.87 13.55 0.82
C PHE A 55 4.01 12.95 0.00
N GLY A 56 3.80 11.79 -0.63
CA GLY A 56 4.78 11.17 -1.51
C GLY A 56 5.09 12.03 -2.73
N ALA A 57 4.08 12.65 -3.35
CA ALA A 57 4.32 13.61 -4.44
C ALA A 57 5.15 14.81 -3.98
N TYR A 58 4.89 15.33 -2.77
CA TYR A 58 5.70 16.37 -2.16
C TYR A 58 7.15 15.91 -1.92
N VAL A 59 7.36 14.74 -1.32
CA VAL A 59 8.70 14.17 -1.07
C VAL A 59 9.45 13.97 -2.39
N TYR A 60 8.78 13.44 -3.42
CA TYR A 60 9.36 13.27 -4.75
C TYR A 60 9.86 14.61 -5.31
N ALA A 61 8.99 15.63 -5.29
CA ALA A 61 9.32 16.97 -5.79
C ALA A 61 10.42 17.67 -4.97
N ALA A 62 10.42 17.52 -3.64
CA ALA A 62 11.32 18.22 -2.74
C ALA A 62 12.70 17.58 -2.62
N SER A 63 12.82 16.27 -2.83
CA SER A 63 14.04 15.55 -2.44
C SER A 63 14.63 14.62 -3.51
N LEU A 64 13.82 13.96 -4.34
CA LEU A 64 14.29 12.80 -5.14
C LEU A 64 14.18 13.00 -6.65
N GLY A 65 13.38 13.95 -7.14
CA GLY A 65 13.27 14.27 -8.56
C GLY A 65 14.59 14.73 -9.21
N THR A 66 15.54 15.20 -8.42
CA THR A 66 16.84 15.74 -8.88
C THR A 66 18.06 14.94 -8.42
N LYS A 67 17.94 14.04 -7.44
CA LYS A 67 19.08 13.28 -6.88
C LYS A 67 19.48 12.04 -7.66
N PHE A 68 18.55 11.46 -8.41
CA PHE A 68 18.84 10.31 -9.28
C PHE A 68 19.04 10.78 -10.72
N GLY A 69 20.16 10.40 -11.33
CA GLY A 69 20.40 10.63 -12.76
C GLY A 69 19.49 9.79 -13.63
N GLY A 70 19.16 10.28 -14.82
CA GLY A 70 18.46 9.52 -15.87
C GLY A 70 17.11 10.10 -16.31
N PRO A 71 16.45 9.43 -17.28
CA PRO A 71 15.18 9.87 -17.83
C PRO A 71 14.10 10.04 -16.75
N LYS A 72 13.13 10.93 -17.00
CA LYS A 72 12.01 11.22 -16.08
C LYS A 72 11.28 9.96 -15.60
N ALA A 73 11.00 9.05 -16.54
CA ALA A 73 10.35 7.78 -16.24
C ALA A 73 11.19 6.90 -15.30
N VAL A 74 12.50 6.82 -15.53
CA VAL A 74 13.42 6.00 -14.70
C VAL A 74 13.48 6.55 -13.27
N ARG A 75 13.61 7.86 -13.10
CA ARG A 75 13.56 8.51 -11.78
C ARG A 75 12.25 8.21 -11.04
N GLY A 76 11.13 8.30 -11.76
CA GLY A 76 9.81 7.96 -11.23
C GLY A 76 9.70 6.49 -10.80
N LEU A 77 10.16 5.57 -11.64
CA LEU A 77 10.15 4.13 -11.34
C LEU A 77 11.02 3.78 -10.13
N ILE A 78 12.22 4.35 -10.00
CA ILE A 78 13.07 4.16 -8.81
C ILE A 78 12.33 4.59 -7.56
N TYR A 79 11.67 5.76 -7.59
CA TYR A 79 10.87 6.22 -6.47
C TYR A 79 9.68 5.29 -6.16
N GLY A 80 9.01 4.79 -7.21
CA GLY A 80 7.94 3.80 -7.09
C GLY A 80 8.41 2.51 -6.43
N VAL A 81 9.61 2.00 -6.79
CA VAL A 81 10.23 0.82 -6.14
C VAL A 81 10.50 1.09 -4.67
N ILE A 82 11.09 2.25 -4.32
CA ILE A 82 11.39 2.60 -2.93
C ILE A 82 10.10 2.63 -2.11
N LEU A 83 9.05 3.29 -2.62
CA LEU A 83 7.75 3.32 -1.95
C LEU A 83 7.12 1.92 -1.84
N ALA A 84 7.21 1.10 -2.89
CA ALA A 84 6.73 -0.27 -2.84
C ALA A 84 7.43 -1.05 -1.73
N VAL A 85 8.76 -0.96 -1.63
CA VAL A 85 9.54 -1.64 -0.60
C VAL A 85 9.17 -1.15 0.80
N MET A 86 9.02 0.16 0.98
CA MET A 86 8.61 0.73 2.26
C MET A 86 7.22 0.27 2.69
N MET A 87 6.25 0.28 1.78
CA MET A 87 4.86 -0.04 2.11
C MET A 87 4.64 -1.54 2.25
N VAL A 88 5.32 -2.33 1.43
CA VAL A 88 5.25 -3.79 1.50
C VAL A 88 5.97 -4.27 2.74
N TRP A 89 7.26 -3.97 2.95
CA TRP A 89 8.01 -4.54 4.10
C TRP A 89 8.05 -3.66 5.35
N ILE A 90 8.43 -2.39 5.21
CA ILE A 90 8.80 -1.57 6.37
C ILE A 90 7.59 -1.20 7.23
N VAL A 91 6.47 -0.82 6.60
CA VAL A 91 5.26 -0.43 7.33
C VAL A 91 4.70 -1.58 8.17
N PRO A 92 4.45 -2.80 7.62
CA PRO A 92 3.98 -3.92 8.42
C PRO A 92 4.92 -4.29 9.57
N LEU A 93 6.24 -4.29 9.34
CA LEU A 93 7.22 -4.57 10.38
C LEU A 93 7.18 -3.54 11.51
N THR A 94 7.04 -2.25 11.16
CA THR A 94 7.00 -1.15 12.13
C THR A 94 5.71 -1.20 12.97
N VAL A 95 4.56 -1.45 12.33
CA VAL A 95 3.28 -1.59 13.04
C VAL A 95 3.28 -2.79 13.97
N THR A 96 3.83 -3.92 13.52
CA THR A 96 4.02 -5.14 14.32
C THR A 96 4.85 -4.84 15.57
N ALA A 97 6.01 -4.20 15.41
CA ALA A 97 6.88 -3.85 16.53
C ALA A 97 6.22 -2.90 17.54
N LEU A 98 5.46 -1.92 17.06
CA LEU A 98 4.72 -0.98 17.92
C LEU A 98 3.60 -1.68 18.70
N GLY A 99 2.80 -2.54 18.05
CA GLY A 99 1.73 -3.29 18.72
C GLY A 99 2.26 -4.22 19.82
N VAL A 100 3.45 -4.80 19.62
CA VAL A 100 4.14 -5.58 20.66
C VAL A 100 4.57 -4.70 21.83
N ALA A 101 5.11 -3.51 21.56
CA ALA A 101 5.63 -2.60 22.58
C ALA A 101 4.53 -1.96 23.45
N THR A 102 3.34 -1.70 22.90
CA THR A 102 2.24 -1.04 23.62
C THR A 102 1.38 -1.99 24.45
N GLY A 103 1.61 -3.31 24.36
CA GLY A 103 0.79 -4.32 25.03
C GLY A 103 -0.64 -4.44 24.47
N ASP A 104 -1.00 -3.63 23.49
CA ASP A 104 -2.27 -3.69 22.77
C ASP A 104 -2.09 -4.64 21.59
N ALA A 105 -1.92 -5.94 21.91
CA ALA A 105 -1.76 -7.03 20.94
C ALA A 105 -3.07 -7.31 20.16
N ARG A 106 -3.90 -6.28 19.90
CA ARG A 106 -5.19 -6.43 19.22
C ARG A 106 -5.08 -6.82 17.76
N THR A 107 -3.89 -6.73 17.16
CA THR A 107 -3.63 -7.29 15.82
C THR A 107 -2.13 -7.27 15.57
N VAL A 108 -1.42 -8.24 16.13
CA VAL A 108 -0.09 -8.61 15.62
C VAL A 108 -0.14 -10.10 15.36
N TYR A 109 0.03 -10.44 14.09
CA TYR A 109 -0.22 -11.73 13.46
C TYR A 109 0.31 -12.96 14.22
N GLN A 110 -0.44 -14.06 14.18
CA GLN A 110 0.10 -15.43 14.23
C GLN A 110 -0.16 -16.05 12.86
N GLY A 111 0.91 -16.39 12.14
CA GLY A 111 0.78 -17.14 10.89
C GLY A 111 0.36 -18.58 11.11
N PRO A 112 -0.19 -19.25 10.09
CA PRO A 112 -0.43 -20.68 10.16
C PRO A 112 0.93 -21.40 10.25
N GLY A 113 1.32 -21.77 11.46
CA GLY A 113 2.58 -22.49 11.75
C GLY A 113 3.49 -21.84 12.80
N GLU A 114 3.25 -20.59 13.23
CA GLU A 114 3.99 -20.01 14.35
C GLU A 114 3.28 -20.27 15.68
N SER A 115 3.41 -21.51 16.15
CA SER A 115 3.27 -21.81 17.58
C SER A 115 4.52 -21.28 18.32
N SER A 116 4.75 -19.98 18.36
CA SER A 116 5.76 -19.42 19.26
C SER A 116 5.07 -19.15 20.60
N GLY A 117 5.59 -19.80 21.65
CA GLY A 117 4.99 -19.95 22.98
C GLY A 117 4.76 -18.69 23.81
N TYR A 118 4.55 -17.53 23.19
CA TYR A 118 4.24 -16.26 23.86
C TYR A 118 2.73 -16.00 24.01
N ALA A 119 1.88 -16.70 23.25
CA ALA A 119 0.42 -16.55 23.32
C ALA A 119 -0.23 -17.26 24.53
N VAL A 120 0.53 -17.98 25.35
CA VAL A 120 0.00 -18.78 26.47
C VAL A 120 -0.12 -17.95 27.76
N THR A 121 0.48 -16.76 27.84
CA THR A 121 0.62 -16.06 29.12
C THR A 121 -0.55 -15.15 29.48
N GLN A 122 -1.47 -14.83 28.56
CA GLN A 122 -2.67 -14.05 28.87
C GLN A 122 -3.86 -14.59 28.09
N GLY A 123 -4.79 -15.23 28.82
CA GLY A 123 -5.95 -15.90 28.26
C GLY A 123 -6.76 -15.02 27.30
N GLN A 124 -7.13 -15.63 26.17
CA GLN A 124 -8.05 -15.11 25.15
C GLN A 124 -7.54 -13.92 24.33
N VAL A 125 -6.53 -14.16 23.49
CA VAL A 125 -6.43 -13.42 22.23
C VAL A 125 -7.61 -13.83 21.35
N LYS A 126 -8.59 -12.94 21.17
CA LYS A 126 -9.60 -13.08 20.11
C LYS A 126 -8.89 -12.85 18.78
N THR A 127 -8.40 -13.91 18.15
CA THR A 127 -8.02 -13.89 16.74
C THR A 127 -9.28 -13.67 15.91
N ARG A 128 -9.59 -12.41 15.59
CA ARG A 128 -10.49 -12.13 14.47
C ARG A 128 -9.68 -12.39 13.21
N ASP A 129 -10.12 -13.33 12.39
CA ASP A 129 -9.59 -13.52 11.04
C ASP A 129 -9.84 -12.24 10.23
N HIS A 130 -8.88 -11.33 10.26
CA HIS A 130 -8.90 -10.10 9.48
C HIS A 130 -8.46 -10.43 8.06
N SER A 131 -9.35 -11.11 7.33
CA SER A 131 -9.14 -11.37 5.92
C SER A 131 -9.44 -10.13 5.08
N VAL A 132 -8.54 -9.84 4.14
CA VAL A 132 -8.79 -8.89 3.07
C VAL A 132 -9.64 -9.62 2.04
N GLY A 133 -10.89 -9.21 1.88
CA GLY A 133 -11.73 -9.74 0.80
C GLY A 133 -11.27 -9.21 -0.57
N ASP A 134 -11.98 -9.62 -1.60
CA ASP A 134 -11.85 -9.06 -2.95
C ASP A 134 -12.03 -7.53 -2.94
N ALA A 135 -11.53 -6.88 -4.00
CA ALA A 135 -11.77 -5.46 -4.20
C ALA A 135 -13.29 -5.22 -4.37
N PRO A 136 -13.87 -4.21 -3.70
CA PRO A 136 -15.29 -3.94 -3.82
C PRO A 136 -15.63 -3.52 -5.25
N PRO A 137 -16.82 -3.85 -5.77
CA PRO A 137 -17.26 -3.33 -7.07
C PRO A 137 -17.41 -1.80 -7.03
N LEU A 138 -17.25 -1.17 -8.19
CA LEU A 138 -17.49 0.26 -8.39
C LEU A 138 -18.84 0.43 -9.08
N GLY A 139 -19.90 0.61 -8.29
CA GLY A 139 -21.27 0.55 -8.79
C GLY A 139 -21.57 -0.85 -9.32
N ASP A 140 -21.97 -0.93 -10.59
CA ASP A 140 -22.28 -2.19 -11.27
C ASP A 140 -21.05 -2.86 -11.91
N VAL A 141 -19.87 -2.23 -11.83
CA VAL A 141 -18.65 -2.72 -12.47
C VAL A 141 -17.83 -3.52 -11.47
N ARG A 142 -17.54 -4.78 -11.82
CA ARG A 142 -16.62 -5.65 -11.06
C ARG A 142 -15.17 -5.44 -11.52
N PRO A 143 -14.19 -5.70 -10.64
CA PRO A 143 -12.80 -5.79 -11.05
C PRO A 143 -12.62 -6.73 -12.26
N PRO A 144 -11.89 -6.33 -13.32
CA PRO A 144 -11.68 -7.16 -14.51
C PRO A 144 -11.09 -8.54 -14.21
N LEU A 145 -10.27 -8.66 -13.17
CA LEU A 145 -9.63 -9.91 -12.78
C LEU A 145 -10.32 -10.60 -11.60
N ALA A 146 -11.53 -10.17 -11.22
CA ALA A 146 -12.30 -10.75 -10.12
C ALA A 146 -12.56 -12.25 -10.33
N GLU A 147 -12.88 -12.68 -11.55
CA GLU A 147 -13.19 -14.08 -11.85
C GLU A 147 -11.96 -15.00 -11.73
N LEU A 148 -10.77 -14.49 -12.03
CA LEU A 148 -9.51 -15.23 -11.90
C LEU A 148 -9.02 -15.35 -10.45
N THR A 149 -9.59 -14.56 -9.54
CA THR A 149 -9.17 -14.48 -8.13
C THR A 149 -10.31 -14.75 -7.15
N ALA A 150 -11.48 -15.17 -7.67
CA ALA A 150 -12.69 -15.41 -6.90
C ALA A 150 -12.49 -16.54 -5.87
N GLY A 151 -12.96 -16.30 -4.64
CA GLY A 151 -12.94 -17.29 -3.57
C GLY A 151 -11.62 -17.43 -2.82
N GLN A 152 -10.59 -16.67 -3.21
CA GLN A 152 -9.38 -16.58 -2.40
C GLN A 152 -9.65 -15.68 -1.18
N LYS A 153 -9.55 -16.27 0.02
CA LYS A 153 -9.59 -15.52 1.28
C LYS A 153 -8.17 -15.15 1.64
N TRP A 154 -7.90 -13.86 1.70
CA TRP A 154 -6.57 -13.33 1.87
C TRP A 154 -6.34 -13.01 3.35
N THR A 155 -5.44 -13.71 4.03
CA THR A 155 -5.05 -13.32 5.40
C THR A 155 -3.87 -12.37 5.35
N ALA A 156 -3.95 -11.26 6.09
CA ALA A 156 -3.04 -10.11 5.94
C ALA A 156 -1.53 -10.44 5.98
N ALA A 157 -1.12 -11.57 6.56
CA ALA A 157 0.29 -11.97 6.58
C ALA A 157 0.63 -13.38 6.02
N SER A 158 -0.30 -14.15 5.44
CA SER A 158 0.06 -15.28 4.57
C SER A 158 0.37 -14.82 3.14
N ASP A 159 -0.06 -13.61 2.79
CA ASP A 159 -0.24 -13.21 1.40
C ASP A 159 0.86 -12.34 0.81
N TRP A 160 2.00 -12.26 1.50
CA TRP A 160 3.21 -11.67 0.93
C TRP A 160 3.51 -12.28 -0.43
N GLN A 161 3.48 -13.60 -0.58
CA GLN A 161 3.96 -14.25 -1.80
C GLN A 161 3.04 -14.09 -3.03
N GLY A 162 1.71 -13.99 -2.84
CA GLY A 162 0.76 -13.95 -3.96
C GLY A 162 0.46 -12.56 -4.51
N ARG A 163 0.65 -11.50 -3.70
CA ARG A 163 0.15 -10.15 -4.01
C ARG A 163 1.20 -9.04 -3.96
N ILE A 164 2.46 -9.36 -3.64
CA ILE A 164 3.60 -8.44 -3.79
C ILE A 164 3.59 -7.81 -5.18
N LEU A 165 3.38 -8.60 -6.24
CA LEU A 165 3.48 -8.11 -7.61
C LEU A 165 2.41 -7.04 -7.95
N PRO A 166 1.10 -7.23 -7.67
CA PRO A 166 0.10 -6.17 -7.77
C PRO A 166 0.41 -4.91 -6.96
N PHE A 167 0.89 -5.05 -5.71
CA PHE A 167 1.24 -3.89 -4.89
C PHE A 167 2.40 -3.10 -5.48
N PHE A 168 3.45 -3.81 -5.90
CA PHE A 168 4.57 -3.22 -6.61
C PHE A 168 4.13 -2.53 -7.89
N ALA A 169 3.26 -3.15 -8.68
CA ALA A 169 2.74 -2.56 -9.92
C ALA A 169 1.99 -1.24 -9.62
N GLY A 170 1.17 -1.20 -8.57
CA GLY A 170 0.48 0.01 -8.12
C GLY A 170 1.45 1.15 -7.75
N PHE A 171 2.46 0.87 -6.93
CA PHE A 171 3.46 1.86 -6.51
C PHE A 171 4.43 2.26 -7.64
N LEU A 172 4.77 1.34 -8.54
CA LEU A 172 5.55 1.62 -9.75
C LEU A 172 4.79 2.56 -10.68
N LEU A 173 3.49 2.31 -10.92
CA LEU A 173 2.65 3.19 -11.72
C LEU A 173 2.55 4.57 -11.08
N TYR A 174 2.33 4.62 -9.76
CA TYR A 174 2.35 5.87 -9.00
C TYR A 174 3.66 6.65 -9.22
N GLY A 175 4.80 5.99 -9.02
CA GLY A 175 6.12 6.60 -9.20
C GLY A 175 6.37 7.06 -10.65
N LEU A 176 5.99 6.24 -11.63
CA LEU A 176 6.08 6.59 -13.06
C LEU A 176 5.30 7.86 -13.39
N VAL A 177 4.05 7.96 -12.94
CA VAL A 177 3.18 9.12 -13.16
C VAL A 177 3.80 10.38 -12.54
N LEU A 178 4.30 10.30 -11.31
CA LEU A 178 5.02 11.41 -10.70
C LEU A 178 6.26 11.80 -11.50
N GLY A 179 7.06 10.83 -11.94
CA GLY A 179 8.24 11.09 -12.76
C GLY A 179 7.92 11.83 -14.04
N LEU A 180 6.88 11.40 -14.77
CA LEU A 180 6.46 12.03 -16.01
C LEU A 180 5.94 13.46 -15.83
N ILE A 181 5.21 13.74 -14.74
CA ILE A 181 4.57 15.04 -14.51
C ILE A 181 5.52 16.04 -13.82
N LEU A 182 6.28 15.57 -12.85
CA LEU A 182 7.03 16.40 -11.89
C LEU A 182 8.52 16.50 -12.18
N SER A 183 9.12 15.57 -12.95
CA SER A 183 10.54 15.73 -13.31
C SER A 183 10.74 16.79 -14.38
N GLU A 184 11.68 17.69 -14.14
CA GLU A 184 12.21 18.60 -15.16
C GLU A 184 13.31 17.88 -15.96
N ASP A 185 13.46 18.22 -17.24
CA ASP A 185 14.52 17.66 -18.09
C ASP A 185 15.85 18.31 -17.69
N PRO A 186 16.92 17.53 -17.43
CA PRO A 186 18.24 18.11 -17.14
C PRO A 186 18.90 18.76 -18.37
N HIS A 187 18.25 18.75 -19.54
CA HIS A 187 18.78 19.26 -20.82
C HIS A 187 17.93 20.39 -21.41
N LYS A 188 17.20 21.14 -20.58
CA LYS A 188 16.54 22.39 -20.96
C LYS A 188 17.07 23.54 -20.12
#